data_AF-A0A2A4JVK1-F1
#
_entry.id   AF-A0A2A4JVK1-F1
#
_cell.length_a   1.000
_cell.length_b   1.000
_cell.length_c   1.000
_cell.angle_alpha   90.00
_cell.angle_beta   90.00
_cell.angle_gamma   90.00
#
_symmetry.space_group_name_H-M   'P 1'
#
loop_
_entity.id
_entity.type
_entity.pdbx_description
1 polymer ?
#
loop_
_entity_poly.entity_id
_entity_poly.type
_entity_poly.pdbx_seq_one_letter_code
_entity_poly.pdbx_strand_id
1 'polypeptide(L)'
;MEAGTHVRPHVGPTNCRLRMHLGLSNTKDTYLRVDQETRQWQVGKTFMFDDSFEHEVWHNGTGSRLVLIVDVWHPALTPAERRSLPPI
;
A
#
# COMPACT_ATOMS: atom_id res chain seq x y z
N MET A 1 -3.04 -10.83 -6.24
CA MET A 1 -1.60 -10.92 -6.59
C MET A 1 -1.22 -12.37 -6.52
N GLU A 2 -0.71 -12.94 -7.61
CA GLU A 2 -0.38 -14.38 -7.68
C GLU A 2 0.97 -14.68 -7.04
N ALA A 3 1.14 -15.93 -6.59
CA ALA A 3 2.40 -16.41 -6.03
C ALA A 3 3.56 -16.23 -7.02
N GLY A 4 4.74 -15.90 -6.50
CA GLY A 4 5.94 -15.58 -7.30
C GLY A 4 5.97 -14.17 -7.87
N THR A 5 4.96 -13.33 -7.59
CA THR A 5 4.96 -11.93 -8.05
C THR A 5 5.95 -11.11 -7.23
N HIS A 6 6.82 -10.36 -7.93
CA HIS A 6 7.67 -9.32 -7.37
C HIS A 6 7.34 -7.99 -8.05
N VAL A 7 6.86 -7.03 -7.27
CA VAL A 7 6.69 -5.64 -7.74
C VAL A 7 7.96 -4.90 -7.37
N ARG A 8 8.71 -4.47 -8.39
CA ARG A 8 9.96 -3.73 -8.25
C ARG A 8 9.78 -2.47 -7.39
N PRO A 9 10.87 -1.94 -6.79
CA PRO A 9 10.83 -0.67 -6.08
C PRO A 9 10.25 0.44 -6.96
N HIS A 10 9.29 1.19 -6.42
CA HIS A 10 8.64 2.31 -7.08
C HIS A 10 8.05 3.29 -6.07
N VAL A 11 7.63 4.44 -6.57
CA VAL A 11 6.93 5.47 -5.79
C VAL A 11 5.57 5.75 -6.39
N GLY A 12 4.63 6.14 -5.54
CA GLY A 12 3.37 6.74 -5.93
C GLY A 12 3.57 8.11 -6.56
N PRO A 13 2.61 8.62 -7.34
CA PRO A 13 2.76 9.86 -8.10
C PRO A 13 2.55 11.12 -7.25
N THR A 14 2.17 10.98 -5.98
CA THR A 14 1.81 12.11 -5.12
C THR A 14 1.99 11.79 -3.64
N ASN A 15 2.37 12.80 -2.87
CA ASN A 15 2.37 12.78 -1.40
C ASN A 15 1.03 13.26 -0.80
N CYS A 16 0.03 13.53 -1.64
CA CYS A 16 -1.27 14.01 -1.19
C CYS A 16 -2.18 12.90 -0.64
N ARG A 17 -1.74 11.64 -0.64
CA ARG A 17 -2.51 10.51 -0.11
C ARG A 17 -1.70 9.66 0.84
N LEU A 18 -2.41 8.97 1.73
CA LEU A 18 -1.93 7.78 2.42
C LEU A 18 -2.69 6.57 1.89
N ARG A 19 -2.01 5.43 1.83
CA ARG A 19 -2.57 4.18 1.33
C ARG A 19 -2.78 3.20 2.47
N MET A 20 -4.03 2.84 2.72
CA MET A 20 -4.40 1.79 3.67
C MET A 20 -4.55 0.45 2.95
N HIS A 21 -3.97 -0.60 3.53
CA HIS A 21 -4.16 -1.97 3.10
C HIS A 21 -4.86 -2.80 4.19
N LEU A 22 -5.96 -3.46 3.84
CA LEU A 22 -6.61 -4.49 4.65
C LEU A 22 -6.29 -5.88 4.06
N GLY A 23 -5.67 -6.75 4.86
CA GLY A 23 -5.43 -8.14 4.46
C GLY A 23 -6.73 -8.94 4.39
N LEU A 24 -7.04 -9.56 3.25
CA LEU A 24 -8.26 -10.35 3.06
C LEU A 24 -7.99 -11.86 3.02
N SER A 25 -6.96 -12.31 2.28
CA SER A 25 -6.61 -13.74 2.22
C SER A 25 -5.16 -13.98 1.74
N ASN A 26 -4.65 -15.18 2.01
CA ASN A 26 -3.35 -15.70 1.56
C ASN A 26 -2.18 -14.72 1.78
N THR A 27 -2.09 -14.12 2.97
CA THR A 27 -1.07 -13.11 3.31
C THR A 27 0.24 -13.68 3.86
N LYS A 28 0.33 -15.02 3.94
CA LYS A 28 1.55 -15.70 4.41
C LYS A 28 2.67 -15.50 3.38
N ASP A 29 3.90 -15.29 3.87
CA ASP A 29 5.11 -15.12 3.05
C ASP A 29 4.99 -14.01 1.99
N THR A 30 4.17 -12.99 2.29
CA THR A 30 3.98 -11.81 1.43
C THR A 30 4.41 -10.55 2.18
N TYR A 31 5.35 -9.80 1.61
CA TYR A 31 5.99 -8.67 2.28
C TYR A 31 5.82 -7.38 1.49
N LEU A 32 5.66 -6.26 2.22
CA LEU A 32 5.77 -4.89 1.73
C LEU A 32 6.95 -4.26 2.43
N ARG A 33 7.90 -3.73 1.68
CA ARG A 33 8.89 -2.79 2.21
C ARG A 33 8.46 -1.38 1.83
N VAL A 34 8.51 -0.46 2.79
CA VAL A 34 8.33 0.99 2.59
C VAL A 34 9.53 1.66 3.23
N ASP A 35 10.34 2.34 2.41
CA ASP A 35 11.64 2.86 2.82
C ASP A 35 12.47 1.74 3.51
N GLN A 36 12.79 1.91 4.81
CA GLN A 36 13.60 0.98 5.59
C GLN A 36 12.77 -0.05 6.39
N GLU A 37 11.44 0.01 6.33
CA GLU A 37 10.57 -0.83 7.13
C GLU A 37 9.86 -1.89 6.29
N THR A 38 10.06 -3.16 6.66
CA THR A 38 9.34 -4.29 6.06
C THR A 38 8.19 -4.72 6.97
N ARG A 39 7.03 -4.97 6.35
CA ARG A 39 5.79 -5.42 7.00
C ARG A 39 5.19 -6.60 6.24
N GLN A 40 4.51 -7.46 6.98
CA GLN A 40 3.70 -8.54 6.43
C GLN A 40 2.21 -8.21 6.65
N TRP A 41 1.37 -8.50 5.66
CA TRP A 41 -0.08 -8.40 5.84
C TRP A 41 -0.59 -9.49 6.78
N GLN A 42 -1.59 -9.15 7.59
CA GLN A 42 -2.34 -10.10 8.41
C GLN A 42 -3.82 -10.03 8.02
N VAL A 43 -4.46 -11.20 7.90
CA VAL A 43 -5.88 -11.29 7.55
C VAL A 43 -6.73 -10.58 8.61
N GLY A 44 -7.64 -9.72 8.17
CA GLY A 44 -8.53 -8.93 9.03
C GLY A 44 -7.84 -7.75 9.73
N LYS A 45 -6.58 -7.45 9.41
CA LYS A 45 -5.84 -6.30 9.96
C LYS A 45 -5.52 -5.29 8.87
N THR A 46 -5.53 -4.02 9.28
CA THR A 46 -5.11 -2.90 8.45
C THR A 46 -3.74 -2.40 8.88
N PHE A 47 -3.01 -1.87 7.91
CA PHE A 47 -1.97 -0.89 8.16
C PHE A 47 -2.02 0.18 7.06
N MET A 48 -1.39 1.31 7.31
CA MET A 48 -1.34 2.43 6.38
C MET A 48 0.10 2.89 6.22
N PHE A 49 0.44 3.32 5.02
CA PHE A 49 1.75 3.84 4.67
C PHE A 49 1.58 4.96 3.65
N ASP A 50 2.60 5.80 3.56
CA ASP A 50 2.70 6.81 2.51
C ASP A 50 3.35 6.15 1.28
N ASP A 51 2.59 5.95 0.20
CA ASP A 51 3.09 5.30 -1.00
C ASP A 51 3.97 6.22 -1.85
N SER A 52 4.12 7.51 -1.48
CA SER A 52 5.08 8.42 -2.11
C SER A 52 6.54 8.10 -1.76
N PHE A 53 6.76 7.37 -0.67
CA PHE A 53 8.06 6.74 -0.38
C PHE A 53 8.28 5.50 -1.25
N GLU A 54 9.56 5.19 -1.52
CA GLU A 54 9.89 3.99 -2.28
C GLU A 54 9.36 2.76 -1.57
N HIS A 55 8.62 1.92 -2.30
CA HIS A 55 8.07 0.70 -1.77
C HIS A 55 8.15 -0.45 -2.77
N GLU A 56 8.20 -1.66 -2.23
CA GLU A 56 8.47 -2.90 -2.95
C GLU A 56 7.64 -4.05 -2.36
N VAL A 57 7.15 -4.95 -3.21
CA VAL A 57 6.26 -6.05 -2.79
C VAL A 57 6.75 -7.40 -3.29
N TRP A 58 6.76 -8.38 -2.40
CA TRP A 58 7.03 -9.78 -2.73
C TRP A 58 5.87 -10.65 -2.29
N HIS A 59 5.47 -11.60 -3.15
CA HIS A 59 4.58 -12.68 -2.78
C HIS A 59 5.30 -14.02 -2.98
N ASN A 60 5.97 -14.48 -1.91
CA ASN A 60 6.73 -15.73 -1.89
C ASN A 60 5.90 -16.90 -1.33
N GLY A 61 4.60 -16.66 -1.07
CA GLY A 61 3.68 -17.67 -0.57
C GLY A 61 3.10 -18.54 -1.68
N THR A 62 1.94 -19.12 -1.41
CA THR A 62 1.20 -19.95 -2.36
C THR A 62 -0.20 -19.37 -2.62
N GLY A 63 -0.75 -19.64 -3.80
CA GLY A 63 -2.07 -19.14 -4.21
C GLY A 63 -2.15 -17.62 -4.37
N SER A 64 -3.34 -17.11 -4.66
CA SER A 64 -3.58 -15.69 -4.89
C SER A 64 -3.79 -14.93 -3.59
N ARG A 65 -2.97 -13.91 -3.32
CA ARG A 65 -3.16 -12.96 -2.21
C ARG A 65 -4.17 -11.89 -2.56
N LEU A 66 -5.15 -11.66 -1.67
CA LEU A 66 -6.12 -10.58 -1.77
C LEU A 66 -5.93 -9.56 -0.64
N VAL A 67 -5.92 -8.28 -1.02
CA VAL A 67 -5.83 -7.11 -0.14
C VAL A 67 -6.84 -6.08 -0.65
N LEU A 68 -7.58 -5.43 0.24
CA LEU A 68 -8.36 -4.24 -0.09
C LEU A 68 -7.47 -3.00 0.10
N ILE A 69 -7.37 -2.19 -0.94
CA ILE A 69 -6.62 -0.93 -0.94
C ILE A 69 -7.62 0.22 -0.82
N VAL A 70 -7.36 1.14 0.11
CA VAL A 70 -8.15 2.36 0.31
C VAL A 70 -7.18 3.54 0.39
N ASP A 71 -7.25 4.42 -0.59
CA ASP A 71 -6.49 5.67 -0.58
C ASP A 71 -7.28 6.75 0.15
N VAL A 72 -6.63 7.48 1.05
CA VAL A 72 -7.21 8.59 1.81
C VAL A 72 -6.35 9.84 1.65
N TRP A 73 -6.97 11.03 1.70
CA TRP A 73 -6.21 12.29 1.68
C TRP A 73 -5.21 12.34 2.84
N HIS A 74 -4.01 12.85 2.56
CA HIS A 74 -3.04 13.14 3.61
C HIS A 74 -3.69 14.06 4.66
N PRO A 75 -3.59 13.74 5.97
CA PRO A 75 -4.40 14.41 7.00
C PRO A 75 -4.09 15.91 7.12
N ALA A 76 -2.89 16.34 6.75
CA ALA A 76 -2.49 17.74 6.77
C ALA A 76 -3.09 18.58 5.62
N LEU A 77 -3.67 17.97 4.58
CA LEU A 77 -4.35 18.73 3.54
C LEU A 77 -5.62 19.36 4.10
N THR A 78 -5.74 20.67 3.93
CA THR A 78 -6.92 21.44 4.29
C THR A 78 -8.13 21.06 3.43
N PRO A 79 -9.36 21.32 3.89
CA PRO A 79 -10.56 21.10 3.07
C PRO A 79 -10.54 21.89 1.75
N ALA A 80 -9.90 23.05 1.71
CA ALA A 80 -9.78 23.84 0.48
C ALA A 80 -8.87 23.15 -0.53
N GLU A 81 -7.68 22.71 -0.12
CA GLU A 81 -6.73 21.98 -0.98
C GLU A 81 -7.36 20.70 -1.53
N ARG A 82 -8.04 19.89 -0.71
CA ARG A 82 -8.72 18.66 -1.16
C ARG A 82 -9.78 18.91 -2.25
N ARG A 83 -10.35 20.11 -2.32
CA ARG A 83 -11.34 20.49 -3.35
C ARG A 83 -10.71 21.11 -4.59
N SER A 84 -9.50 21.64 -4.50
CA SER A 84 -8.86 22.39 -5.58
C SER A 84 -7.73 21.64 -6.28
N LEU A 85 -7.11 20.66 -5.63
CA LEU A 85 -6.05 19.84 -6.23
C LEU A 85 -6.62 19.05 -7.43
N PRO A 86 -5.92 19.02 -8.58
CA PRO A 86 -6.36 18.24 -9.73
C PRO A 86 -6.25 16.73 -9.43
N PRO A 87 -7.07 15.89 -10.11
CA PRO A 87 -6.88 14.45 -10.07
C PRO A 87 -5.52 14.08 -10.69
N ILE A 88 -4.95 12.98 -10.20
CA ILE A 88 -3.68 12.39 -10.66
C ILE A 88 -3.95 10.92 -11.01
#